data_AF-A0A7V5HMV1-F1
#
_entry.id   AF-A0A7V5HMV1-F1
#
_cell.length_a   1.000
_cell.length_b   1.000
_cell.length_c   1.000
_cell.angle_alpha   90.00
_cell.angle_beta   90.00
_cell.angle_gamma   90.00
#
_symmetry.space_group_name_H-M   'P 1'
#
loop_
_entity.id
_entity.type
_entity.pdbx_description
1 polymer ?
#
loop_
_entity_poly.entity_id
_entity_poly.type
_entity_poly.pdbx_seq_one_letter_code
_entity_poly.pdbx_strand_id
1 'polypeptide(L)'
;MGGLVSYFHRGGPMMWLLLILAVIGLAIIIERLYSLFIKVRTNPSKLVNDVTKMIEESGIDEALAFLKKHKSPIAKVLAAGLEKIENGRAVVEEAMAQKATAEFAFLDRGMIYLQAVATLGPIVGFLGTVTGMIKAFTAIALAGEVEPTIVASGISEALITTATGLIIAAPTALFYAIFADKINNYTRATEEATNQFVEYLLESGVLERV
;
A
#
# COMPACT_ATOMS: atom_id res chain seq x y z
N MET A 1 -34.00 16.74 -9.55
CA MET A 1 -33.21 17.04 -8.33
C MET A 1 -32.21 15.89 -8.15
N GLY A 2 -30.91 16.14 -8.32
CA GLY A 2 -29.80 15.22 -7.99
C GLY A 2 -29.43 14.15 -9.03
N GLY A 3 -28.58 14.48 -10.02
CA GLY A 3 -28.06 13.52 -11.01
C GLY A 3 -27.46 12.27 -10.35
N LEU A 4 -26.50 12.42 -9.44
CA LEU A 4 -25.80 11.29 -8.79
C LEU A 4 -26.70 10.42 -7.90
N VAL A 5 -27.62 11.03 -7.15
CA VAL A 5 -28.54 10.29 -6.27
C VAL A 5 -29.51 9.44 -7.12
N SER A 6 -30.00 9.99 -8.23
CA SER A 6 -30.84 9.23 -9.16
C SER A 6 -30.09 8.07 -9.82
N TYR A 7 -28.81 8.26 -10.19
CA TYR A 7 -27.95 7.18 -10.70
C TYR A 7 -27.74 6.07 -9.66
N PHE A 8 -27.52 6.45 -8.40
CA PHE A 8 -27.32 5.49 -7.32
C PHE A 8 -28.55 4.61 -7.09
N HIS A 9 -29.75 5.21 -7.04
CA HIS A 9 -30.99 4.45 -6.89
C HIS A 9 -31.27 3.52 -8.09
N ARG A 10 -30.87 3.92 -9.30
CA ARG A 10 -31.04 3.10 -10.52
C ARG A 10 -30.11 1.88 -10.58
N GLY A 11 -28.96 1.91 -9.89
CA GLY A 11 -28.07 0.75 -9.80
C GLY A 11 -28.51 -0.30 -8.78
N GLY A 12 -29.64 -0.09 -8.08
CA GLY A 12 -30.20 -1.10 -7.19
C GLY A 12 -29.34 -1.38 -5.95
N PRO A 13 -29.56 -2.54 -5.29
CA PRO A 13 -29.00 -2.81 -3.96
C PRO A 13 -27.48 -3.01 -3.95
N MET A 14 -26.89 -3.50 -5.04
CA MET A 14 -25.43 -3.73 -5.12
C MET A 14 -24.62 -2.43 -5.03
N MET A 15 -25.23 -1.29 -5.33
CA MET A 15 -24.60 0.02 -5.17
C MET A 15 -24.20 0.32 -3.73
N TRP A 16 -24.91 -0.22 -2.72
CA TRP A 16 -24.53 -0.05 -1.32
C TRP A 16 -23.24 -0.80 -0.97
N LEU A 17 -23.06 -2.02 -1.50
CA LEU A 17 -21.81 -2.77 -1.33
C LEU A 17 -20.64 -2.06 -2.03
N LEU A 18 -20.88 -1.56 -3.25
CA LEU A 18 -19.89 -0.77 -3.98
C LEU A 18 -19.52 0.51 -3.24
N LEU A 19 -20.50 1.18 -2.59
CA LEU A 19 -20.23 2.36 -1.77
C LEU A 19 -19.30 2.05 -0.59
N ILE A 20 -19.51 0.93 0.10
CA ILE A 20 -18.64 0.50 1.20
C ILE A 20 -17.21 0.27 0.67
N LEU A 21 -17.06 -0.44 -0.45
CA LEU A 21 -15.76 -0.66 -1.08
C LEU A 21 -15.09 0.65 -1.49
N ALA A 22 -15.86 1.61 -2.04
CA ALA A 22 -15.36 2.92 -2.41
C ALA A 22 -14.84 3.71 -1.21
N VAL A 23 -15.59 3.72 -0.09
CA VAL A 23 -15.19 4.40 1.14
C VAL A 23 -13.91 3.78 1.72
N ILE A 24 -13.83 2.45 1.78
CA ILE A 24 -12.62 1.75 2.26
C ILE A 24 -11.43 2.06 1.35
N GLY A 25 -11.59 1.91 0.03
CA GLY A 25 -10.52 2.17 -0.93
C GLY A 25 -10.00 3.60 -0.82
N LEU A 26 -10.91 4.58 -0.80
CA LEU A 26 -10.55 5.99 -0.72
C LEU A 26 -9.89 6.36 0.63
N ALA A 27 -10.40 5.84 1.75
CA ALA A 27 -9.80 6.08 3.06
C ALA A 27 -8.35 5.58 3.13
N ILE A 28 -8.09 4.38 2.58
CA ILE A 28 -6.75 3.79 2.55
C ILE A 28 -5.85 4.56 1.59
N ILE A 29 -6.32 4.95 0.40
CA ILE A 29 -5.53 5.76 -0.54
C ILE A 29 -5.04 7.05 0.13
N ILE A 30 -5.93 7.75 0.85
CA ILE A 30 -5.59 8.99 1.54
C ILE A 30 -4.58 8.76 2.65
N GLU A 31 -4.79 7.75 3.50
CA GLU A 31 -3.84 7.39 4.57
C GLU A 31 -2.46 7.06 4.00
N ARG A 32 -2.42 6.28 2.91
CA ARG A 32 -1.17 5.86 2.25
C ARG A 32 -0.43 6.99 1.59
N LEU A 33 -1.14 7.89 0.90
CA LEU A 33 -0.54 9.11 0.35
C LEU A 33 0.14 9.89 1.47
N TYR A 34 -0.52 10.10 2.60
CA TYR A 34 0.08 10.83 3.72
C TYR A 34 1.31 10.08 4.31
N SER A 35 1.15 8.80 4.62
CA SER A 35 2.17 7.98 5.29
C SER A 35 3.43 7.82 4.45
N LEU A 36 3.30 7.47 3.16
CA LEU A 36 4.44 7.27 2.26
C LEU A 36 5.10 8.58 1.82
N PHE A 37 4.36 9.68 1.65
CA PHE A 37 4.98 10.96 1.26
C PHE A 37 5.67 11.69 2.40
N ILE A 38 5.36 11.38 3.67
CA ILE A 38 5.95 12.08 4.83
C ILE A 38 7.03 11.24 5.51
N LYS A 39 6.81 9.94 5.71
CA LYS A 39 7.74 9.09 6.47
C LYS A 39 8.88 8.53 5.61
N VAL A 40 8.62 8.32 4.32
CA VAL A 40 9.57 7.74 3.35
C VAL A 40 10.19 8.85 2.48
N ARG A 41 10.65 9.93 3.12
CA ARG A 41 11.32 11.05 2.43
C ARG A 41 12.83 10.91 2.37
N THR A 42 13.40 10.19 3.33
CA THR A 42 14.85 10.04 3.44
C THR A 42 15.33 9.05 2.41
N ASN A 43 16.29 9.47 1.59
CA ASN A 43 16.98 8.57 0.68
C ASN A 43 17.92 7.64 1.49
N PRO A 44 17.70 6.32 1.49
CA PRO A 44 18.53 5.36 2.21
C PRO A 44 20.03 5.50 1.96
N SER A 45 20.43 5.54 0.69
CA SER A 45 21.84 5.60 0.29
C SER A 45 22.49 6.91 0.72
N LYS A 46 21.74 8.02 0.68
CA LYS A 46 22.26 9.31 1.15
C LYS A 46 22.53 9.28 2.66
N LEU A 47 21.61 8.72 3.44
CA LEU A 47 21.79 8.63 4.88
C LEU A 47 22.99 7.76 5.26
N VAL A 48 23.18 6.62 4.59
CA VAL A 48 24.36 5.78 4.83
C VAL A 48 25.65 6.54 4.51
N ASN A 49 25.72 7.23 3.38
CA ASN A 49 26.90 8.04 3.04
C ASN A 49 27.18 9.15 4.08
N ASP A 50 26.13 9.83 4.57
CA ASP A 50 26.28 10.88 5.58
C ASP A 50 26.76 10.30 6.93
N VAL A 51 26.27 9.11 7.31
CA VAL A 51 26.66 8.40 8.53
C VAL A 51 28.08 7.86 8.44
N THR A 52 28.43 7.24 7.32
CA THR A 52 29.78 6.75 7.05
C THR A 52 30.82 7.86 7.18
N LYS A 53 30.59 9.02 6.57
CA LYS A 53 31.46 10.20 6.73
C LYS A 53 31.56 10.67 8.19
N MET A 54 30.45 10.66 8.91
CA MET A 54 30.44 11.05 10.33
C MET A 54 31.26 10.07 11.20
N ILE A 55 31.25 8.78 10.87
CA ILE A 55 32.10 7.79 11.54
C ILE A 55 33.59 8.09 11.29
N GLU A 56 33.96 8.48 10.07
CA GLU A 56 35.35 8.86 9.73
C GLU A 56 35.82 10.12 10.45
N GLU A 57 34.96 11.14 10.54
CA GLU A 57 35.32 12.45 11.08
C GLU A 57 35.25 12.51 12.63
N SER A 58 34.24 11.87 13.20
CA SER A 58 33.82 12.06 14.60
C SER A 58 33.69 10.77 15.40
N GLY A 59 33.81 9.60 14.77
CA GLY A 59 33.67 8.31 15.42
C GLY A 59 32.21 7.83 15.60
N ILE A 60 32.09 6.64 16.16
CA ILE A 60 30.83 5.86 16.21
C ILE A 60 29.80 6.49 17.15
N ASP A 61 30.24 7.04 18.29
CA ASP A 61 29.33 7.60 19.30
C ASP A 61 28.54 8.80 18.77
N GLU A 62 29.19 9.67 17.99
CA GLU A 62 28.53 10.84 17.38
C GLU A 62 27.57 10.40 16.26
N ALA A 63 27.98 9.43 15.43
CA ALA A 63 27.11 8.83 14.41
C ALA A 63 25.87 8.16 15.03
N LEU A 64 26.04 7.45 16.15
CA LEU A 64 24.93 6.82 16.86
C LEU A 64 23.98 7.87 17.45
N ALA A 65 24.51 8.95 18.03
CA ALA A 65 23.71 10.06 18.56
C ALA A 65 22.91 10.77 17.46
N PHE A 66 23.50 10.95 16.28
CA PHE A 66 22.82 11.48 15.10
C PHE A 66 21.67 10.57 14.65
N LEU A 67 21.94 9.27 14.51
CA LEU A 67 20.94 8.28 14.09
C LEU A 67 19.76 8.18 15.06
N LYS A 68 20.02 8.21 16.38
CA LYS A 68 18.98 8.18 17.42
C LYS A 68 18.04 9.39 17.38
N LYS A 69 18.54 10.55 16.94
CA LYS A 69 17.73 11.77 16.79
C LYS A 69 16.94 11.79 15.47
N HIS A 70 17.36 11.00 14.48
CA HIS A 70 16.75 11.00 13.16
C HIS A 70 15.44 10.19 13.14
N LYS A 71 14.36 10.78 12.62
CA LYS A 71 13.01 10.15 12.59
C LYS A 71 12.83 9.10 11.49
N SER A 72 13.88 8.78 10.75
CA SER A 72 13.76 7.91 9.56
C SER A 72 13.81 6.44 10.00
N PRO A 73 12.95 5.57 9.44
CA PRO A 73 13.02 4.14 9.69
C PRO A 73 14.42 3.54 9.48
N ILE A 74 15.09 3.89 8.38
CA ILE A 74 16.46 3.41 8.12
C ILE A 74 17.46 3.90 9.17
N ALA A 75 17.30 5.11 9.73
CA ALA A 75 18.23 5.59 10.75
C ALA A 75 18.20 4.71 12.01
N LYS A 76 17.01 4.24 12.39
CA LYS A 76 16.85 3.31 13.51
C LYS A 76 17.43 1.93 13.22
N VAL A 77 17.39 1.49 11.94
CA VAL A 77 18.03 0.24 11.49
C VAL A 77 19.54 0.35 11.63
N LEU A 78 20.14 1.43 11.10
CA LEU A 78 21.57 1.68 11.22
C LEU A 78 22.02 1.80 12.69
N ALA A 79 21.23 2.49 13.52
CA ALA A 79 21.51 2.62 14.95
C ALA A 79 21.53 1.26 15.66
N ALA A 80 20.58 0.37 15.34
CA ALA A 80 20.53 -0.96 15.94
C ALA A 80 21.75 -1.83 15.56
N GLY A 81 22.29 -1.63 14.35
CA GLY A 81 23.55 -2.26 13.94
C GLY A 81 24.75 -1.71 14.71
N LEU A 82 24.89 -0.38 14.77
CA LEU A 82 25.98 0.28 15.52
C LEU A 82 25.95 -0.05 17.01
N GLU A 83 24.79 -0.18 17.64
CA GLU A 83 24.66 -0.56 19.05
C GLU A 83 25.22 -1.95 19.36
N LYS A 84 25.34 -2.82 18.35
CA LYS A 84 25.82 -4.19 18.51
C LYS A 84 27.14 -4.45 17.82
N ILE A 85 27.87 -3.40 17.43
CA ILE A 85 29.07 -3.50 16.60
C ILE A 85 30.17 -4.37 17.20
N GLU A 86 30.25 -4.42 18.53
CA GLU A 86 31.24 -5.23 19.28
C GLU A 86 30.94 -6.75 19.25
N ASN A 87 29.75 -7.17 18.80
CA ASN A 87 29.32 -8.57 18.86
C ASN A 87 29.59 -9.35 17.55
N GLY A 88 30.36 -8.78 16.63
CA GLY A 88 30.68 -9.38 15.34
C GLY A 88 29.60 -9.21 14.27
N ARG A 89 29.96 -9.57 13.04
CA ARG A 89 29.18 -9.28 11.84
C ARG A 89 27.78 -9.90 11.89
N ALA A 90 27.68 -11.16 12.28
CA ALA A 90 26.42 -11.89 12.28
C ALA A 90 25.37 -11.23 13.18
N VAL A 91 25.79 -10.76 14.36
CA VAL A 91 24.89 -10.12 15.33
C VAL A 91 24.44 -8.73 14.86
N VAL A 92 25.33 -7.99 14.17
CA VAL A 92 25.00 -6.69 13.56
C VAL A 92 23.97 -6.86 12.44
N GLU A 93 24.23 -7.75 11.48
CA GLU A 93 23.32 -8.03 10.36
C GLU A 93 21.95 -8.49 10.87
N GLU A 94 21.93 -9.40 11.87
CA GLU A 94 20.68 -9.86 12.48
C GLU A 94 19.92 -8.73 13.17
N ALA A 95 20.61 -7.88 13.94
CA ALA A 95 19.97 -6.76 14.63
C ALA A 95 19.37 -5.74 13.67
N MET A 96 20.08 -5.45 12.57
CA MET A 96 19.59 -4.57 11.51
C MET A 96 18.38 -5.19 10.81
N ALA A 97 18.42 -6.48 10.45
CA ALA A 97 17.31 -7.18 9.80
C ALA A 97 16.05 -7.26 10.68
N GLN A 98 16.21 -7.58 11.96
CA GLN A 98 15.10 -7.57 12.92
C GLN A 98 14.50 -6.17 13.07
N LYS A 99 15.34 -5.13 13.15
CA LYS A 99 14.86 -3.76 13.27
C LYS A 99 14.19 -3.26 12.00
N ALA A 100 14.71 -3.63 10.83
CA ALA A 100 14.11 -3.30 9.53
C ALA A 100 12.71 -3.91 9.41
N THR A 101 12.55 -5.18 9.76
CA THR A 101 11.24 -5.85 9.76
C THR A 101 10.23 -5.12 10.65
N ALA A 102 10.62 -4.76 11.87
CA ALA A 102 9.74 -4.06 12.81
C ALA A 102 9.39 -2.64 12.35
N GLU A 103 10.37 -1.88 11.84
CA GLU A 103 10.17 -0.50 11.39
C GLU A 103 9.48 -0.44 10.02
N PHE A 104 9.53 -1.48 9.20
CA PHE A 104 8.89 -1.51 7.88
C PHE A 104 7.49 -2.14 7.90
N ALA A 105 7.05 -2.77 8.99
CA ALA A 105 5.72 -3.35 9.11
C ALA A 105 4.55 -2.38 8.82
N PHE A 106 4.75 -1.07 9.02
CA PHE A 106 3.72 -0.08 8.66
C PHE A 106 3.57 0.11 7.14
N LEU A 107 4.58 -0.23 6.34
CA LEU A 107 4.57 -0.11 4.88
C LEU A 107 3.53 -1.04 4.27
N ASP A 108 3.22 -2.19 4.87
CA ASP A 108 2.23 -3.14 4.35
C ASP A 108 0.79 -2.91 4.85
N ARG A 109 0.63 -2.13 5.93
CA ARG A 109 -0.67 -1.86 6.58
C ARG A 109 -1.75 -1.30 5.64
N GLY A 110 -2.67 -2.15 5.21
CA GLY A 110 -3.82 -1.74 4.39
C GLY A 110 -3.62 -1.93 2.89
N MET A 111 -2.44 -2.38 2.45
CA MET A 111 -2.25 -2.84 1.06
C MET A 111 -3.22 -3.98 0.72
N ILE A 112 -3.43 -4.92 1.65
CA ILE A 112 -4.35 -6.05 1.47
C ILE A 112 -5.79 -5.60 1.23
N TYR A 113 -6.27 -4.58 1.94
CA TYR A 113 -7.62 -4.06 1.75
C TYR A 113 -7.74 -3.27 0.44
N LEU A 114 -6.70 -2.55 0.05
CA LEU A 114 -6.66 -1.86 -1.24
C LEU A 114 -6.70 -2.86 -2.40
N GLN A 115 -5.92 -3.94 -2.31
CA GLN A 115 -5.98 -5.06 -3.24
C GLN A 115 -7.37 -5.71 -3.26
N ALA A 116 -7.95 -5.94 -2.08
CA ALA A 116 -9.28 -6.52 -1.97
C ALA A 116 -10.34 -5.65 -2.66
N VAL A 117 -10.32 -4.32 -2.48
CA VAL A 117 -11.25 -3.42 -3.17
C VAL A 117 -11.05 -3.46 -4.69
N ALA A 118 -9.80 -3.47 -5.16
CA ALA A 118 -9.47 -3.59 -6.58
C ALA A 118 -10.00 -4.91 -7.21
N THR A 119 -9.97 -6.01 -6.46
CA THR A 119 -10.46 -7.32 -6.92
C THR A 119 -11.97 -7.48 -6.75
N LEU A 120 -12.54 -7.01 -5.64
CA LEU A 120 -13.95 -7.19 -5.31
C LEU A 120 -14.85 -6.21 -6.05
N GLY A 121 -14.40 -5.00 -6.39
CA GLY A 121 -15.19 -4.01 -7.13
C GLY A 121 -15.80 -4.55 -8.42
N PRO A 122 -15.03 -5.17 -9.33
CA PRO A 122 -15.56 -5.75 -10.55
C PRO A 122 -16.45 -6.97 -10.29
N ILE A 123 -16.13 -7.80 -9.30
CA ILE A 123 -16.93 -8.98 -8.93
C ILE A 123 -18.31 -8.55 -8.42
N VAL A 124 -18.38 -7.54 -7.56
CA VAL A 124 -19.65 -6.99 -7.07
C VAL A 124 -20.41 -6.29 -8.20
N GLY A 125 -19.72 -5.58 -9.08
CA GLY A 125 -20.33 -4.99 -10.28
C GLY A 125 -20.97 -6.03 -11.20
N PHE A 126 -20.26 -7.14 -11.43
CA PHE A 126 -20.75 -8.31 -12.18
C PHE A 126 -21.91 -9.01 -11.47
N LEU A 127 -21.89 -9.14 -10.14
CA LEU A 127 -23.05 -9.65 -9.41
C LEU A 127 -24.29 -8.75 -9.61
N GLY A 128 -24.08 -7.44 -9.73
CA GLY A 128 -25.12 -6.49 -10.12
C GLY A 128 -25.72 -6.76 -11.50
N THR A 129 -24.92 -7.20 -12.49
CA THR A 129 -25.49 -7.57 -13.81
C THR A 129 -26.32 -8.82 -13.73
N VAL A 130 -25.81 -9.85 -13.05
CA VAL A 130 -26.53 -11.12 -12.88
C VAL A 130 -27.87 -10.86 -12.19
N THR A 131 -27.89 -10.09 -11.10
CA THR A 131 -29.12 -9.79 -10.38
C THR A 131 -30.08 -8.88 -11.16
N GLY A 132 -29.58 -7.88 -11.90
CA GLY A 132 -30.39 -7.02 -12.77
C GLY A 132 -31.05 -7.81 -13.91
N MET A 133 -30.32 -8.73 -14.54
CA MET A 133 -30.86 -9.59 -15.60
C MET A 133 -31.88 -10.60 -15.06
N ILE A 134 -31.64 -11.21 -13.88
CA ILE A 134 -32.61 -12.09 -13.23
C ILE A 134 -33.93 -11.35 -12.98
N LYS A 135 -33.87 -10.10 -12.47
CA LYS A 135 -35.07 -9.28 -12.26
C LYS A 135 -35.81 -8.97 -13.57
N ALA A 136 -35.08 -8.59 -14.63
CA ALA A 136 -35.69 -8.32 -15.93
C ALA A 136 -36.45 -9.52 -16.47
N PHE A 137 -35.82 -10.69 -16.51
CA PHE A 137 -36.47 -11.91 -17.03
C PHE A 137 -37.60 -12.41 -16.14
N THR A 138 -37.49 -12.25 -14.82
CA THR A 138 -38.59 -12.57 -13.89
C THR A 138 -39.81 -11.69 -14.15
N ALA A 139 -39.60 -10.39 -14.40
CA ALA A 139 -40.68 -9.46 -14.70
C ALA A 139 -41.36 -9.77 -16.04
N ILE A 140 -40.59 -10.13 -17.08
CA ILE A 140 -41.15 -10.61 -18.36
C ILE A 140 -42.02 -11.86 -18.15
N ALA A 141 -41.51 -12.83 -17.38
CA ALA A 141 -42.23 -14.08 -17.11
C ALA A 141 -43.56 -13.84 -16.36
N LEU A 142 -43.60 -12.87 -15.45
CA LEU A 142 -44.80 -12.49 -14.70
C LEU A 142 -45.81 -11.69 -15.53
N ALA A 143 -45.33 -10.81 -16.41
CA ALA A 143 -46.20 -9.99 -17.26
C ALA A 143 -46.88 -10.83 -18.36
N GLY A 144 -46.28 -11.96 -18.76
CA GLY A 144 -46.80 -12.81 -19.84
C GLY A 144 -46.60 -12.23 -21.25
N GLU A 145 -46.07 -11.01 -21.34
CA GLU A 145 -45.68 -10.34 -22.58
C GLU A 145 -44.34 -9.60 -22.40
N VAL A 146 -43.64 -9.37 -23.51
CA VAL A 146 -42.35 -8.67 -23.50
C VAL A 146 -42.59 -7.18 -23.68
N GLU A 147 -42.63 -6.43 -22.58
CA GLU A 147 -42.62 -4.96 -22.63
C GLU A 147 -41.17 -4.43 -22.69
N PRO A 148 -40.77 -3.68 -23.74
CA PRO A 148 -39.40 -3.20 -23.90
C PRO A 148 -38.87 -2.37 -22.72
N THR A 149 -39.76 -1.64 -22.04
CA THR A 149 -39.46 -0.79 -20.87
C THR A 149 -39.01 -1.61 -19.66
N ILE A 150 -39.65 -2.75 -19.40
CA ILE A 150 -39.32 -3.68 -18.32
C ILE A 150 -37.90 -4.22 -18.50
N VAL A 151 -37.59 -4.67 -19.73
CA VAL A 151 -36.27 -5.22 -20.07
C VAL A 151 -35.19 -4.14 -19.98
N ALA A 152 -35.47 -2.96 -20.53
CA ALA A 152 -34.54 -1.83 -20.51
C ALA A 152 -34.17 -1.39 -19.09
N SER A 153 -35.12 -1.46 -18.14
CA SER A 153 -34.86 -1.10 -16.74
C SER A 153 -33.84 -2.03 -16.08
N GLY A 154 -34.00 -3.35 -16.21
CA GLY A 154 -33.07 -4.31 -15.59
C GLY A 154 -31.68 -4.32 -16.26
N ILE A 155 -31.62 -4.12 -17.57
CA ILE A 155 -30.34 -3.91 -18.29
C ILE A 155 -29.68 -2.62 -17.82
N SER A 156 -30.44 -1.53 -17.62
CA SER A 156 -29.90 -0.28 -17.11
C SER A 156 -29.34 -0.45 -15.70
N GLU A 157 -30.01 -1.16 -14.79
CA GLU A 157 -29.50 -1.46 -13.44
C GLU A 157 -28.15 -2.20 -13.54
N ALA A 158 -28.12 -3.29 -14.33
CA ALA A 158 -26.96 -4.14 -14.56
C ALA A 158 -25.73 -3.36 -15.07
N LEU A 159 -25.93 -2.48 -16.06
CA LEU A 159 -24.83 -1.70 -16.64
C LEU A 159 -24.30 -0.64 -15.67
N ILE A 160 -25.18 0.00 -14.90
CA ILE A 160 -24.79 1.01 -13.91
C ILE A 160 -23.94 0.38 -12.81
N THR A 161 -24.32 -0.79 -12.28
CA THR A 161 -23.54 -1.46 -11.22
C THR A 161 -22.16 -1.87 -11.71
N THR A 162 -22.06 -2.39 -12.94
CA THR A 162 -20.77 -2.81 -13.51
C THR A 162 -19.86 -1.63 -13.74
N ALA A 163 -20.37 -0.57 -14.38
CA ALA A 163 -19.61 0.64 -14.61
C ALA A 163 -19.09 1.22 -13.29
N THR A 164 -19.94 1.28 -12.26
CA THR A 164 -19.54 1.77 -10.93
C THR A 164 -18.47 0.88 -10.30
N GLY A 165 -18.61 -0.44 -10.36
CA GLY A 165 -17.61 -1.38 -9.85
C GLY A 165 -16.24 -1.20 -10.49
N LEU A 166 -16.20 -1.00 -11.81
CA LEU A 166 -14.96 -0.73 -12.56
C LEU A 166 -14.37 0.65 -12.21
N ILE A 167 -15.20 1.68 -12.09
CA ILE A 167 -14.78 3.05 -11.72
C ILE A 167 -14.14 3.08 -10.33
N ILE A 168 -14.58 2.23 -9.40
CA ILE A 168 -13.96 2.09 -8.07
C ILE A 168 -12.68 1.25 -8.15
N ALA A 169 -12.73 0.13 -8.85
CA ALA A 169 -11.65 -0.84 -8.90
C ALA A 169 -10.41 -0.32 -9.63
N ALA A 170 -10.58 0.34 -10.78
CA ALA A 170 -9.47 0.76 -11.62
C ALA A 170 -8.53 1.78 -10.93
N PRO A 171 -9.02 2.88 -10.32
CA PRO A 171 -8.18 3.78 -9.54
C PRO A 171 -7.53 3.06 -8.35
N THR A 172 -8.28 2.21 -7.67
CA THR A 172 -7.78 1.46 -6.51
C THR A 172 -6.62 0.54 -6.89
N ALA A 173 -6.74 -0.19 -8.00
CA ALA A 173 -5.70 -1.04 -8.55
C ALA A 173 -4.45 -0.25 -8.94
N LEU A 174 -4.64 0.92 -9.57
CA LEU A 174 -3.54 1.82 -9.94
C LEU A 174 -2.77 2.31 -8.70
N PHE A 175 -3.47 2.81 -7.68
CA PHE A 175 -2.82 3.24 -6.45
C PHE A 175 -2.14 2.10 -5.71
N TYR A 176 -2.74 0.91 -5.70
CA TYR A 176 -2.09 -0.28 -5.16
C TYR A 176 -0.75 -0.56 -5.86
N ALA A 177 -0.72 -0.55 -7.19
CA ALA A 177 0.51 -0.78 -7.95
C ALA A 177 1.59 0.28 -7.65
N ILE A 178 1.20 1.56 -7.60
CA ILE A 178 2.13 2.67 -7.29
C ILE A 178 2.70 2.54 -5.87
N PHE A 179 1.86 2.23 -4.88
CA PHE A 179 2.32 2.09 -3.50
C PHE A 179 3.20 0.85 -3.33
N ALA A 180 2.82 -0.28 -3.94
CA ALA A 180 3.61 -1.50 -3.90
C ALA A 180 5.01 -1.29 -4.52
N ASP A 181 5.08 -0.66 -5.70
CA ASP A 181 6.36 -0.32 -6.33
C ASP A 181 7.22 0.60 -5.43
N LYS A 182 6.62 1.65 -4.86
CA LYS A 182 7.34 2.56 -3.97
C LYS A 182 7.86 1.88 -2.70
N ILE A 183 7.07 0.99 -2.10
CA ILE A 183 7.47 0.20 -0.93
C ILE A 183 8.62 -0.73 -1.29
N ASN A 184 8.49 -1.50 -2.38
CA ASN A 184 9.53 -2.41 -2.86
C ASN A 184 10.84 -1.70 -3.15
N ASN A 185 10.79 -0.55 -3.83
CA ASN A 185 11.98 0.24 -4.14
C ASN A 185 12.63 0.81 -2.86
N TYR A 186 11.84 1.23 -1.87
CA TYR A 186 12.38 1.71 -0.60
C TYR A 186 13.01 0.58 0.23
N THR A 187 12.38 -0.59 0.29
CA THR A 187 12.93 -1.77 0.98
C THR A 187 14.25 -2.18 0.35
N ARG A 188 14.29 -2.34 -0.99
CA ARG A 188 15.51 -2.67 -1.73
C ARG A 188 16.63 -1.64 -1.51
N ALA A 189 16.31 -0.36 -1.62
CA ALA A 189 17.29 0.70 -1.38
C ALA A 189 17.82 0.68 0.06
N THR A 190 16.99 0.28 1.04
CA THR A 190 17.45 0.11 2.42
C THR A 190 18.34 -1.12 2.55
N GLU A 191 17.97 -2.27 1.99
CA GLU A 191 18.81 -3.48 2.01
C GLU A 191 20.19 -3.22 1.39
N GLU A 192 20.23 -2.61 0.20
CA GLU A 192 21.48 -2.23 -0.48
C GLU A 192 22.32 -1.29 0.39
N ALA A 193 21.70 -0.25 0.97
CA ALA A 193 22.39 0.70 1.84
C ALA A 193 22.90 0.05 3.15
N THR A 194 22.13 -0.88 3.72
CA THR A 194 22.51 -1.62 4.93
C THR A 194 23.71 -2.52 4.67
N ASN A 195 23.72 -3.21 3.53
CA ASN A 195 24.85 -4.05 3.11
C ASN A 195 26.11 -3.22 2.86
N GLN A 196 26.00 -2.09 2.15
CA GLN A 196 27.10 -1.15 1.94
C GLN A 196 27.65 -0.63 3.28
N PHE A 197 26.77 -0.36 4.24
CA PHE A 197 27.18 0.09 5.56
C PHE A 197 27.97 -0.99 6.32
N VAL A 198 27.48 -2.24 6.32
CA VAL A 198 28.19 -3.37 6.96
C VAL A 198 29.54 -3.62 6.29
N GLU A 199 29.61 -3.58 4.96
CA GLU A 199 30.86 -3.73 4.20
C GLU A 199 31.86 -2.63 4.57
N TYR A 200 31.42 -1.38 4.63
CA TYR A 200 32.24 -0.26 5.10
C TYR A 200 32.76 -0.49 6.52
N LEU A 201 31.92 -0.96 7.46
CA LEU A 201 32.34 -1.23 8.84
C LEU A 201 33.40 -2.34 8.90
N LEU A 202 33.35 -3.34 8.02
CA LEU A 202 34.36 -4.39 7.91
C LEU A 202 35.67 -3.86 7.32
N GLU A 203 35.60 -3.05 6.26
CA GLU A 203 36.79 -2.49 5.59
C GLU A 203 37.53 -1.47 6.46
N SER A 204 36.79 -0.67 7.23
CA SER A 204 37.35 0.29 8.19
C SER A 204 37.95 -0.36 9.44
N GLY A 205 37.82 -1.69 9.59
CA GLY A 205 38.30 -2.43 10.76
C GLY A 205 37.50 -2.15 12.03
N VAL A 206 36.36 -1.47 11.91
CA VAL A 206 35.47 -1.14 13.03
C VAL A 206 34.63 -2.35 13.44
N LEU A 207 34.29 -3.22 12.49
CA LEU A 207 33.54 -4.46 12.72
C LEU A 207 34.44 -5.68 12.51
N GLU A 208 34.47 -6.57 13.49
CA GLU A 208 35.17 -7.85 13.35
C GLU A 208 34.38 -8.83 12.47
N ARG A 209 35.10 -9.62 11.66
CA ARG A 209 34.51 -10.58 10.70
C ARG A 209 33.85 -11.80 11.35
N VAL A 210 33.98 -11.97 12.67
CA VAL A 210 33.56 -13.18 13.40
C VAL A 210 32.05 -13.34 13.41
#